data_AF-A0A9Q1LD47-F1
#
_entry.id   AF-A0A9Q1LD47-F1
#
_cell.length_a   1.000
_cell.length_b   1.000
_cell.length_c   1.000
_cell.angle_alpha   90.00
_cell.angle_beta   90.00
_cell.angle_gamma   90.00
#
_symmetry.space_group_name_H-M   'P 1'
#
loop_
_entity.id
_entity.type
_entity.pdbx_description
1 polymer ?
#
loop_
_entity_poly.entity_id
_entity_poly.type
_entity_poly.pdbx_seq_one_letter_code
_entity_poly.pdbx_strand_id
1 'polypeptide(L)'
;MSPKRGKRKVDYRFPSVSIEDVRDAKEENVVYELHQQLLDMNLLPPIHDDYHTLLRFLKATDFNIEKTIQMWEEMLNWRKEYEADTILEDSYFEELEEILQYYPQGYHGVDRDGRPVKEEDLLNNYNSGCASPWS
;
A
#
# COMPACT_ATOMS: atom_id res chain seq x y z
N MET A 1 6.55 10.40 41.82
CA MET A 1 7.45 10.40 40.66
C MET A 1 7.03 9.25 39.76
N SER A 2 6.25 9.50 38.72
CA SER A 2 5.82 8.45 37.79
C SER A 2 6.92 8.22 36.74
N PRO A 3 7.30 6.97 36.42
CA PRO A 3 8.35 6.73 35.44
C PRO A 3 7.83 7.07 34.05
N LYS A 4 8.51 8.00 33.35
CA LYS A 4 8.27 8.27 31.93
C LYS A 4 8.65 7.01 31.15
N ARG A 5 7.63 6.29 30.66
CA ARG A 5 7.80 5.10 29.83
C ARG A 5 8.36 5.56 28.47
N GLY A 6 9.63 5.25 28.23
CA GLY A 6 10.34 5.68 27.02
C GLY A 6 9.65 5.18 25.76
N LYS A 7 9.54 6.08 24.77
CA LYS A 7 9.01 5.81 23.43
C LYS A 7 9.85 4.70 22.80
N ARG A 8 9.27 3.51 22.62
CA ARG A 8 9.92 2.43 21.87
C ARG A 8 9.81 2.79 20.38
N LYS A 9 10.92 3.16 19.77
CA LYS A 9 11.02 3.18 18.30
C LYS A 9 10.96 1.72 17.85
N VAL A 10 9.90 1.36 17.13
CA VAL A 10 9.82 0.06 16.45
C VAL A 10 10.85 0.11 15.32
N ASP A 11 11.92 -0.67 15.46
CA ASP A 11 12.98 -0.78 14.46
C ASP A 11 12.46 -1.72 13.35
N TYR A 12 11.95 -1.14 12.27
CA TYR A 12 11.56 -1.85 11.04
C TYR A 12 12.81 -2.32 10.28
N ARG A 13 13.67 -3.12 10.92
CA ARG A 13 14.80 -3.75 10.23
C ARG A 13 14.28 -4.94 9.44
N PHE A 14 13.81 -4.68 8.21
CA PHE A 14 13.44 -5.72 7.26
C PHE A 14 14.68 -6.57 6.91
N PRO A 15 14.57 -7.91 6.89
CA PRO A 15 15.66 -8.76 6.39
C PRO A 15 15.93 -8.43 4.91
N SER A 16 17.20 -8.26 4.55
CA SER A 16 17.61 -7.97 3.17
C SER A 16 17.47 -9.24 2.33
N VAL A 17 16.30 -9.44 1.73
CA VAL A 17 16.09 -10.47 0.71
C VAL A 17 16.49 -9.87 -0.64
N SER A 18 17.44 -10.50 -1.34
CA SER A 18 17.81 -10.12 -2.69
C SER A 18 16.80 -10.72 -3.66
N ILE A 19 15.89 -9.90 -4.19
CA ILE A 19 14.94 -10.31 -5.23
C ILE A 19 15.64 -10.12 -6.58
N GLU A 20 15.70 -11.18 -7.39
CA GLU A 20 16.22 -11.10 -8.76
C GLU A 20 15.22 -10.35 -9.66
N ASP A 21 15.66 -9.27 -10.30
CA ASP A 21 14.88 -8.49 -11.26
C ASP A 21 15.01 -9.12 -12.66
N VAL A 22 14.10 -10.06 -12.98
CA VAL A 22 14.00 -10.71 -14.29
C VAL A 22 12.94 -9.99 -15.12
N ARG A 23 13.34 -9.44 -16.27
CA ARG A 23 12.47 -8.66 -17.16
C ARG A 23 12.18 -9.42 -18.46
N ASP A 24 10.91 -9.47 -18.83
CA ASP A 24 10.50 -10.01 -20.13
C ASP A 24 10.61 -8.93 -21.20
N ALA A 25 11.25 -9.25 -22.33
CA ALA A 25 11.51 -8.29 -23.40
C ALA A 25 10.22 -7.70 -24.03
N LYS A 26 9.10 -8.44 -24.02
CA LYS A 26 7.83 -7.89 -24.51
C LYS A 26 7.22 -6.93 -23.49
N GLU A 27 7.26 -7.30 -22.21
CA GLU A 27 6.82 -6.42 -21.13
C GLU A 27 7.65 -5.12 -21.09
N GLU A 28 8.96 -5.18 -21.29
CA GLU A 28 9.83 -4.00 -21.39
C GLU A 28 9.41 -3.03 -22.49
N ASN A 29 9.08 -3.54 -23.68
CA ASN A 29 8.66 -2.68 -24.79
C ASN A 29 7.35 -1.95 -24.48
N VAL A 30 6.36 -2.63 -23.90
CA VAL A 30 5.05 -2.02 -23.57
C VAL A 30 5.17 -1.07 -22.39
N VAL A 31 6.01 -1.37 -21.40
CA VAL A 31 6.32 -0.44 -20.30
C VAL A 31 6.99 0.82 -20.83
N TYR A 32 7.94 0.69 -21.75
CA TYR A 32 8.58 1.84 -22.39
C TYR A 32 7.58 2.69 -23.19
N GLU A 33 6.67 2.07 -23.93
CA GLU A 33 5.59 2.78 -24.64
C GLU A 33 4.71 3.59 -23.67
N LEU A 34 4.22 2.96 -22.61
CA LEU A 34 3.43 3.64 -21.58
C LEU A 34 4.21 4.80 -20.94
N HIS A 35 5.48 4.56 -20.62
CA HIS A 35 6.37 5.55 -20.00
C HIS A 35 6.47 6.82 -20.85
N GLN A 36 6.72 6.66 -22.15
CA GLN A 36 6.80 7.80 -23.08
C GLN A 36 5.47 8.56 -23.16
N GLN A 37 4.33 7.86 -23.24
CA GLN A 37 3.03 8.52 -23.28
C GLN A 37 2.74 9.30 -22.00
N LEU A 38 3.02 8.72 -20.82
CA LEU A 38 2.83 9.40 -19.54
C LEU A 38 3.76 10.61 -19.39
N LEU A 39 5.00 10.53 -19.87
CA LEU A 39 5.92 11.67 -19.91
C LEU A 39 5.40 12.79 -20.80
N ASP A 40 4.98 12.49 -22.02
CA ASP A 40 4.47 13.48 -22.98
C ASP A 40 3.23 14.22 -22.44
N MET A 41 2.40 13.51 -21.68
CA MET A 41 1.21 14.08 -21.01
C MET A 41 1.53 14.79 -19.69
N ASN A 42 2.77 14.79 -19.21
CA ASN A 42 3.18 15.26 -17.88
C ASN A 42 2.45 14.55 -16.73
N LEU A 43 2.15 13.27 -16.91
CA LEU A 43 1.46 12.41 -15.95
C LEU A 43 2.43 11.43 -15.27
N LEU A 44 3.74 11.64 -15.35
CA LEU A 44 4.73 10.75 -14.72
C LEU A 44 5.52 11.45 -13.61
N PRO A 45 5.00 11.49 -12.37
CA PRO A 45 5.76 11.99 -11.23
C PRO A 45 6.99 11.11 -10.96
N PRO A 46 8.16 11.70 -10.63
CA PRO A 46 9.38 10.94 -10.38
C PRO A 46 9.27 9.88 -9.26
N ILE A 47 8.39 10.10 -8.28
CA ILE A 47 8.12 9.15 -7.17
C ILE A 47 7.39 7.88 -7.63
N HIS A 48 6.82 7.88 -8.84
CA HIS A 48 6.10 6.76 -9.44
C HIS A 48 6.72 6.31 -10.76
N ASP A 49 7.87 6.87 -11.14
CA ASP A 49 8.63 6.50 -12.34
C ASP A 49 9.50 5.27 -12.08
N ASP A 50 8.86 4.12 -11.85
CA ASP A 50 9.54 2.83 -11.76
C ASP A 50 8.89 1.76 -12.64
N TYR A 51 9.73 0.88 -13.18
CA TYR A 51 9.34 -0.16 -14.12
C TYR A 51 8.22 -1.06 -13.59
N HIS A 52 8.32 -1.50 -12.33
CA HIS A 52 7.37 -2.46 -11.77
C HIS A 52 6.03 -1.83 -11.41
N THR A 53 6.01 -0.55 -11.03
CA THR A 53 4.78 0.22 -10.84
C THR A 53 4.03 0.35 -12.16
N LEU A 54 4.70 0.80 -13.22
CA LEU A 54 4.09 0.90 -14.55
C LEU A 54 3.58 -0.47 -15.05
N LEU A 55 4.38 -1.52 -14.88
CA LEU A 55 4.02 -2.88 -15.26
C LEU A 55 2.79 -3.40 -14.50
N ARG A 56 2.63 -3.03 -13.21
CA ARG A 56 1.47 -3.45 -12.40
C ARG A 56 0.17 -2.90 -12.97
N PHE A 57 0.17 -1.64 -13.40
CA PHE A 57 -0.99 -1.02 -14.02
C PHE A 57 -1.30 -1.66 -15.37
N LEU A 58 -0.28 -1.91 -16.20
CA LEU A 58 -0.45 -2.64 -17.46
C LEU A 58 -1.04 -4.03 -17.25
N LYS A 59 -0.55 -4.79 -16.26
CA LYS A 59 -1.09 -6.13 -15.97
C LYS A 59 -2.54 -6.09 -15.52
N ALA A 60 -2.95 -5.07 -14.77
CA ALA A 60 -4.33 -4.92 -14.31
C ALA A 60 -5.31 -4.53 -15.43
N THR A 61 -4.82 -4.04 -16.57
CA THR A 61 -5.64 -3.64 -17.74
C THR A 61 -5.43 -4.55 -18.95
N ASP A 62 -4.84 -5.74 -18.76
CA ASP A 62 -4.48 -6.67 -19.83
C ASP A 62 -3.62 -6.00 -20.94
N PHE A 63 -2.68 -5.15 -20.53
CA PHE A 63 -1.77 -4.38 -21.38
C PHE A 63 -2.46 -3.38 -22.33
N ASN A 64 -3.68 -2.96 -22.00
CA ASN A 64 -4.36 -1.90 -22.75
C ASN A 64 -3.85 -0.51 -22.31
N ILE A 65 -3.09 0.17 -23.17
CA ILE A 65 -2.45 1.45 -22.86
C ILE A 65 -3.46 2.55 -22.49
N GLU A 66 -4.53 2.72 -23.27
CA GLU A 66 -5.53 3.77 -23.04
C GLU A 66 -6.21 3.60 -21.67
N LYS A 67 -6.66 2.38 -21.35
CA LYS A 67 -7.23 2.07 -20.03
C LYS A 67 -6.20 2.24 -18.91
N THR A 68 -4.95 1.95 -19.18
CA THR A 68 -3.86 2.10 -18.21
C THR A 68 -3.65 3.56 -17.86
N ILE A 69 -3.63 4.44 -18.86
CA ILE A 69 -3.52 5.88 -18.67
C ILE A 69 -4.71 6.40 -17.86
N GLN A 70 -5.94 5.98 -18.19
CA GLN A 70 -7.12 6.37 -17.42
C GLN A 70 -7.00 5.96 -15.94
N MET A 71 -6.67 4.69 -15.68
CA MET A 71 -6.52 4.18 -14.31
C MET A 71 -5.37 4.87 -13.56
N TRP A 72 -4.31 5.26 -14.29
CA TRP A 72 -3.19 6.01 -13.74
C TRP A 72 -3.58 7.43 -13.32
N GLU A 73 -4.32 8.16 -14.17
CA GLU A 73 -4.86 9.49 -13.85
C GLU A 73 -5.78 9.44 -12.63
N GLU A 74 -6.68 8.45 -12.58
CA GLU A 74 -7.57 8.23 -11.44
C GLU A 74 -6.77 8.01 -10.13
N MET A 75 -5.69 7.22 -10.19
CA MET A 75 -4.81 7.02 -9.05
C MET A 75 -4.10 8.31 -8.62
N LEU A 76 -3.56 9.09 -9.55
CA LEU A 76 -2.91 10.37 -9.25
C LEU A 76 -3.89 11.35 -8.59
N ASN A 77 -5.13 11.42 -9.12
CA ASN A 77 -6.16 12.26 -8.54
C ASN A 77 -6.53 11.82 -7.12
N TRP A 78 -6.69 10.50 -6.89
CA TRP A 78 -6.96 9.96 -5.55
C TRP A 78 -5.83 10.29 -4.57
N ARG A 79 -4.55 10.11 -4.96
CA ARG A 79 -3.41 10.44 -4.08
C ARG A 79 -3.41 11.91 -3.67
N LYS A 80 -3.75 12.79 -4.60
CA LYS A 80 -3.85 14.23 -4.35
C LYS A 80 -5.05 14.57 -3.46
N GLU A 81 -6.22 13.98 -3.72
CA GLU A 81 -7.46 14.26 -2.98
C GLU A 81 -7.37 13.81 -1.51
N TYR A 82 -6.72 12.67 -1.27
CA TYR A 82 -6.61 12.06 0.07
C TYR A 82 -5.24 12.29 0.73
N GLU A 83 -4.41 13.18 0.18
CA GLU A 83 -3.09 13.52 0.71
C GLU A 83 -2.23 12.27 1.01
N ALA A 84 -2.34 11.26 0.14
CA ALA A 84 -1.73 9.95 0.36
C ALA A 84 -0.20 9.99 0.39
N ASP A 85 0.41 11.04 -0.16
CA ASP A 85 1.87 11.23 -0.16
C ASP A 85 2.41 11.71 1.20
N THR A 86 1.60 12.40 2.02
CA THR A 86 2.01 12.94 3.34
C THR A 86 1.43 12.15 4.52
N ILE A 87 0.61 11.13 4.25
CA ILE A 87 -0.10 10.36 5.27
C ILE A 87 0.80 9.81 6.39
N LEU A 88 2.05 9.44 6.10
CA LEU A 88 2.98 8.93 7.12
C LEU A 88 3.57 10.03 8.03
N GLU A 89 3.59 11.27 7.55
CA GLU A 89 4.10 12.43 8.31
C GLU A 89 2.99 13.05 9.15
N ASP A 90 1.75 13.03 8.64
CA ASP A 90 0.59 13.70 9.25
C ASP A 90 -0.23 12.80 10.20
N SER A 91 -0.04 11.48 10.16
CA SER A 91 -0.85 10.54 10.96
C SER A 91 -0.34 10.37 12.39
N TYR A 92 -0.84 11.19 13.30
CA TYR A 92 -0.93 10.80 14.71
C TYR A 92 -2.32 10.20 14.98
N PHE A 93 -2.41 8.87 14.84
CA PHE A 93 -3.67 8.15 15.06
C PHE A 93 -3.83 7.82 16.54
N GLU A 94 -4.42 8.73 17.31
CA GLU A 94 -4.56 8.61 18.78
C GLU A 94 -5.34 7.36 19.22
N GLU A 95 -6.29 6.94 18.38
CA GLU A 95 -7.21 5.82 18.62
C GLU A 95 -6.59 4.46 18.26
N LEU A 96 -5.36 4.41 17.71
CA LEU A 96 -4.72 3.19 17.23
C LEU A 96 -4.67 2.10 18.32
N GLU A 97 -4.30 2.49 19.54
CA GLU A 97 -4.17 1.55 20.67
C GLU A 97 -5.52 0.99 21.13
N GLU A 98 -6.61 1.72 20.93
CA GLU A 98 -7.97 1.26 21.24
C GLU A 98 -8.50 0.36 20.12
N ILE A 99 -8.31 0.76 18.85
CA ILE A 99 -8.76 -0.01 17.69
C ILE A 99 -8.06 -1.37 17.63
N LEU A 100 -6.75 -1.44 17.91
CA LEU A 100 -6.01 -2.70 17.91
C LEU A 100 -6.49 -3.72 18.96
N GLN A 101 -7.22 -3.28 20.00
CA GLN A 101 -7.83 -4.20 20.98
C GLN A 101 -9.06 -4.91 20.40
N TYR A 102 -9.84 -4.23 19.56
CA TYR A 102 -11.05 -4.78 18.96
C TYR A 102 -10.77 -5.44 17.60
N TYR A 103 -9.79 -4.91 16.87
CA TYR A 103 -9.42 -5.35 15.53
C TYR A 103 -7.90 -5.48 15.41
N PRO A 104 -7.33 -6.58 15.92
CA PRO A 104 -5.90 -6.82 15.87
C PRO A 104 -5.46 -6.95 14.41
N GLN A 105 -4.64 -6.01 13.96
CA GLN A 105 -4.02 -6.02 12.65
C GLN A 105 -2.50 -5.88 12.79
N GLY A 106 -1.75 -6.66 12.00
CA GLY A 106 -0.30 -6.56 12.01
C GLY A 106 0.37 -7.27 10.84
N TYR A 107 1.64 -6.95 10.64
CA TYR A 107 2.53 -7.72 9.78
C TYR A 107 3.36 -8.67 10.65
N HIS A 108 3.34 -9.96 10.36
CA HIS A 108 4.07 -10.99 11.10
C HIS A 108 5.04 -11.74 10.19
N GLY A 109 6.30 -11.30 10.16
CA GLY A 109 7.35 -11.96 9.39
C GLY A 109 7.16 -11.91 7.87
N VAL A 110 7.82 -12.83 7.18
CA VAL A 110 7.79 -12.97 5.73
C VAL A 110 7.59 -14.43 5.34
N ASP A 111 6.95 -14.68 4.21
CA ASP A 111 6.84 -16.03 3.65
C ASP A 111 8.17 -16.52 3.05
N ARG A 112 8.17 -17.71 2.44
CA ARG A 112 9.38 -18.30 1.83
C ARG A 112 9.92 -17.49 0.65
N ASP A 113 9.07 -16.68 0.03
CA ASP A 113 9.41 -15.83 -1.12
C ASP A 113 9.74 -14.39 -0.67
N GLY A 114 9.80 -14.14 0.64
CA GLY A 114 10.14 -12.84 1.22
C GLY A 114 8.98 -11.84 1.25
N ARG A 115 7.74 -12.25 0.95
CA ARG A 115 6.58 -11.36 0.97
C ARG A 115 6.13 -11.12 2.41
N PRO A 116 5.86 -9.87 2.83
CA PRO A 116 5.33 -9.58 4.15
C PRO A 116 4.02 -10.32 4.39
N VAL A 117 3.93 -11.08 5.48
CA VAL A 117 2.69 -11.77 5.86
C VAL A 117 1.85 -10.79 6.69
N LYS A 118 0.63 -10.51 6.24
CA LYS A 118 -0.37 -9.73 6.99
C LYS A 118 -1.27 -10.69 7.77
N GLU A 119 -1.42 -10.46 9.07
CA GLU A 119 -2.40 -11.14 9.93
C GLU A 119 -3.53 -10.17 10.26
N GLU A 120 -4.76 -10.64 10.11
CA GLU A 120 -5.98 -9.87 10.34
C GLU A 120 -7.02 -10.80 10.95
N ASP A 121 -7.43 -10.53 12.20
CA ASP A 121 -8.45 -11.32 12.87
C ASP A 121 -9.84 -10.67 12.68
N LEU A 122 -10.64 -11.28 11.81
CA LEU A 122 -11.98 -10.81 11.46
C LEU A 122 -13.06 -11.27 12.44
N LEU A 123 -12.76 -12.19 13.37
CA LEU A 123 -13.80 -12.93 14.11
C LEU A 123 -14.24 -12.23 15.41
N ASN A 124 -13.51 -11.23 15.90
CA ASN A 124 -13.79 -10.59 17.19
C ASN A 124 -14.83 -9.44 17.13
N ASN A 125 -15.40 -9.16 15.95
CA ASN A 125 -16.33 -8.04 15.72
C ASN A 125 -17.80 -8.29 16.08
N TYR A 126 -18.14 -9.41 16.73
CA TYR A 126 -19.48 -9.68 17.25
C TYR A 126 -19.43 -10.02 18.74
N ASN A 127 -19.27 -9.02 19.59
CA ASN A 127 -19.89 -8.97 20.93
C ASN A 127 -19.41 -7.74 21.69
N SER A 128 -19.92 -6.56 21.33
CA SER A 128 -19.97 -5.42 22.23
C SER A 128 -21.17 -4.54 21.87
N GLY A 129 -22.32 -4.84 22.47
CA GLY A 129 -23.39 -3.85 22.65
C GLY A 129 -24.50 -3.84 21.61
N CYS A 130 -25.41 -4.81 21.69
CA CYS A 130 -26.83 -4.59 21.36
C CYS A 130 -27.66 -5.67 22.07
N ALA A 131 -27.98 -5.44 23.35
CA ALA A 131 -29.15 -6.06 23.94
C ALA A 131 -30.37 -5.43 23.25
N SER A 132 -30.99 -6.17 22.33
CA SER A 132 -32.24 -5.77 21.68
C SER A 132 -33.39 -5.96 22.68
N PRO A 133 -34.14 -4.91 23.07
CA PRO A 133 -35.26 -5.04 23.98
C PRO A 133 -36.58 -4.97 23.21
N TRP A 134 -36.79 -5.83 22.21
CA TRP A 134 -38.13 -6.05 21.65
C TRP A 134 -38.27 -7.51 21.21
N SER A 135 -38.95 -8.26 22.08
CA SER A 135 -39.82 -9.38 21.70
C SER A 135 -41.09 -8.86 21.03
#